data_AF-A0A936PBE9-F1
#
_entry.id   AF-A0A936PBE9-F1
#
_cell.length_a   1.000
_cell.length_b   1.000
_cell.length_c   1.000
_cell.angle_alpha   90.00
_cell.angle_beta   90.00
_cell.angle_gamma   90.00
#
_symmetry.space_group_name_H-M   'P 1'
#
loop_
_entity.id
_entity.type
_entity.pdbx_description
1 polymer ?
#
loop_
_entity_poly.entity_id
_entity_poly.type
_entity_poly.pdbx_seq_one_letter_code
_entity_poly.pdbx_strand_id
1 'polypeptide(L)'
;MKCLRVLLLLLLTLVSSGVLAENSNLLIQLQPGGGFRIWHADGPSLLSDDEVMLLDSLAEPQGSAPVPTALGPARARRTELGVIIELAEVKTDKALLVDRDACGHLKTWHAEGGVPLTEEQATDLVLAALPGGGPRLVLDAERHAKSYLTAIGIMVAIWKPRPARK
;
A
#
# COMPACT_ATOMS: atom_id res chain seq x y z
N MET A 1 50.51 13.51 1.73
CA MET A 1 49.59 12.34 1.63
C MET A 1 49.00 11.98 3.00
N LYS A 2 48.07 12.78 3.57
CA LYS A 2 47.36 12.42 4.82
C LYS A 2 45.92 12.98 4.94
N CYS A 3 45.32 13.48 3.86
CA CYS A 3 43.95 14.05 3.93
C CYS A 3 42.88 13.24 3.18
N LEU A 4 43.24 12.14 2.52
CA LEU A 4 42.33 11.38 1.66
C LEU A 4 41.70 10.13 2.33
N ARG A 5 41.83 9.97 3.65
CA ARG A 5 41.30 8.79 4.37
C ARG A 5 40.13 9.09 5.31
N VAL A 6 39.80 10.35 5.55
CA VAL A 6 38.69 10.72 6.45
C VAL A 6 37.38 10.91 5.68
N LEU A 7 37.43 11.15 4.36
CA LEU A 7 36.23 11.41 3.57
C LEU A 7 35.39 10.15 3.25
N LEU A 8 35.96 8.94 3.37
CA LEU A 8 35.28 7.69 3.00
C LEU A 8 34.42 7.09 4.12
N LEU A 9 34.52 7.61 5.35
CA LEU A 9 33.79 7.08 6.52
C LEU A 9 32.45 7.77 6.79
N LEU A 10 32.11 8.84 6.05
CA LEU A 10 30.86 9.59 6.21
C LEU A 10 29.72 9.14 5.29
N LEU A 11 29.97 8.22 4.35
CA LEU A 11 28.97 7.77 3.38
C LEU A 11 28.17 6.52 3.81
N LEU A 12 28.42 5.95 4.99
CA LEU A 12 27.82 4.68 5.41
C LEU A 12 26.78 4.75 6.53
N THR A 13 26.30 5.94 6.90
CA THR A 13 25.25 6.10 7.94
C THR A 13 23.96 6.75 7.43
N LEU A 14 23.76 6.84 6.11
CA LEU A 14 22.41 6.98 5.54
C LEU A 14 21.71 5.63 5.56
N VAL A 15 21.63 5.01 6.74
CA VAL A 15 20.53 4.10 7.04
C VAL A 15 19.31 4.99 6.97
N SER A 16 18.62 4.92 5.83
CA SER A 16 17.30 5.49 5.64
C SER A 16 16.41 4.93 6.74
N SER A 17 16.34 5.63 7.87
CA SER A 17 15.14 5.62 8.68
C SER A 17 14.06 6.17 7.77
N GLY A 18 13.39 5.26 7.06
CA GLY A 18 12.08 5.57 6.50
C GLY A 18 11.31 6.17 7.65
N VAL A 19 11.05 7.48 7.55
CA VAL A 19 10.16 8.17 8.46
C VAL A 19 8.86 7.38 8.37
N LEU A 20 8.61 6.53 9.35
CA LEU A 20 7.32 5.89 9.55
C LEU A 20 6.31 7.02 9.52
N ALA A 21 5.51 7.04 8.47
CA ALA A 21 4.63 8.15 8.19
C ALA A 21 3.75 8.40 9.43
N GLU A 22 3.77 9.65 9.91
CA GLU A 22 3.04 10.10 11.10
C GLU A 22 1.54 9.77 11.01
N ASN A 23 1.05 9.68 9.78
CA ASN A 23 -0.23 9.14 9.38
C ASN A 23 -0.02 8.18 8.20
N SER A 24 -0.78 7.08 8.13
CA SER A 24 -0.69 6.12 7.04
C SER A 24 -2.07 5.61 6.65
N ASN A 25 -2.23 5.21 5.40
CA ASN A 25 -3.48 4.64 4.91
C ASN A 25 -3.25 3.20 4.42
N LEU A 26 -4.19 2.33 4.76
CA LEU A 26 -4.26 0.95 4.28
C LEU A 26 -5.59 0.70 3.59
N LEU A 27 -5.62 -0.31 2.74
CA LEU A 27 -6.84 -0.88 2.18
C LEU A 27 -6.86 -2.38 2.48
N ILE A 28 -7.91 -2.85 3.14
CA ILE A 28 -8.09 -4.27 3.46
C ILE A 28 -9.17 -4.84 2.53
N GLN A 29 -8.83 -5.88 1.78
CA GLN A 29 -9.76 -6.64 0.93
C GLN A 29 -9.97 -8.04 1.51
N LEU A 30 -11.22 -8.38 1.80
CA LEU A 30 -11.58 -9.74 2.16
C LEU A 30 -11.33 -10.66 0.96
N GLN A 31 -10.68 -11.79 1.21
CA GLN A 31 -10.42 -12.82 0.22
C GLN A 31 -11.46 -13.95 0.36
N PRO A 32 -11.82 -14.62 -0.74
CA PRO A 32 -12.54 -15.88 -0.67
C PRO A 32 -11.82 -16.86 0.26
N GLY A 33 -12.55 -17.46 1.21
CA GLY A 33 -11.97 -18.35 2.22
C GLY A 33 -11.62 -17.69 3.56
N GLY A 34 -11.91 -16.40 3.75
CA GLY A 34 -11.88 -15.75 5.06
C GLY A 34 -10.57 -15.04 5.43
N GLY A 35 -9.60 -14.99 4.52
CA GLY A 35 -8.36 -14.23 4.71
C GLY A 35 -8.47 -12.76 4.31
N PHE A 36 -7.41 -12.00 4.60
CA PHE A 36 -7.30 -10.59 4.19
C PHE A 36 -6.13 -10.41 3.23
N ARG A 37 -6.32 -9.52 2.25
CA ARG A 37 -5.22 -8.86 1.56
C ARG A 37 -5.14 -7.42 2.04
N ILE A 38 -3.97 -7.01 2.49
CA ILE A 38 -3.71 -5.64 2.94
C ILE A 38 -2.89 -4.97 1.83
N TRP A 39 -3.36 -3.79 1.42
CA TRP A 39 -2.66 -2.93 0.51
C TRP A 39 -2.25 -1.64 1.23
N HIS A 40 -1.10 -1.10 0.86
CA HIS A 40 -0.48 0.06 1.46
C HIS A 40 -0.53 1.24 0.50
N ALA A 41 -0.73 2.45 1.01
CA ALA A 41 -0.67 3.65 0.17
C ALA A 41 0.74 3.96 -0.35
N ASP A 42 1.77 3.46 0.33
CA ASP A 42 3.17 3.60 -0.03
C ASP A 42 3.82 2.22 -0.14
N GLY A 43 4.70 2.04 -1.13
CA GLY A 43 5.42 0.78 -1.33
C GLY A 43 6.72 0.94 -2.14
N PRO A 44 7.54 -0.12 -2.22
CA PRO A 44 8.86 -0.07 -2.83
C PRO A 44 8.84 -0.19 -4.36
N SER A 45 7.78 -0.68 -4.98
CA SER A 45 7.67 -0.72 -6.45
C SER A 45 7.00 0.56 -6.96
N LEU A 46 7.53 1.13 -8.04
CA LEU A 46 7.02 2.36 -8.65
C LEU A 46 6.96 2.17 -10.17
N LEU A 47 5.75 2.02 -10.69
CA LEU A 47 5.46 2.19 -12.11
C LEU A 47 5.12 3.66 -12.38
N SER A 48 5.39 4.13 -13.59
CA SER A 48 4.89 5.43 -14.03
C SER A 48 3.38 5.41 -14.25
N ASP A 49 2.72 6.57 -14.16
CA ASP A 49 1.28 6.69 -14.41
C ASP A 49 0.89 6.17 -15.80
N ASP A 50 1.72 6.42 -16.82
CA ASP A 50 1.51 5.93 -18.19
C ASP A 50 1.55 4.39 -18.26
N GLU A 51 2.48 3.75 -17.54
CA GLU A 51 2.56 2.28 -17.47
C GLU A 51 1.34 1.70 -16.74
N VAL A 52 0.91 2.33 -15.64
CA VAL A 52 -0.29 1.92 -14.90
C VAL A 52 -1.54 2.08 -15.78
N MET A 53 -1.67 3.21 -16.50
CA MET A 53 -2.77 3.45 -17.44
C MET A 53 -2.83 2.42 -18.55
N LEU A 54 -1.67 2.10 -19.16
CA LEU A 54 -1.58 1.08 -20.19
C LEU A 54 -2.01 -0.28 -19.66
N LEU A 55 -1.44 -0.72 -18.54
CA LEU A 55 -1.76 -2.00 -17.91
C LEU A 55 -3.24 -2.10 -17.51
N ASP A 56 -3.79 -1.05 -16.91
CA ASP A 56 -5.21 -0.98 -16.56
C ASP A 56 -6.14 -1.13 -17.78
N SER A 57 -5.76 -0.51 -18.90
CA SER A 57 -6.52 -0.63 -20.16
C SER A 57 -6.48 -2.04 -20.78
N LEU A 58 -5.44 -2.82 -20.46
CA LEU A 58 -5.23 -4.19 -20.96
C LEU A 58 -5.72 -5.26 -19.98
N ALA A 59 -6.30 -4.86 -18.85
CA ALA A 59 -6.65 -5.77 -17.77
C ALA A 59 -7.84 -6.67 -18.12
N GLU A 60 -7.58 -7.98 -18.10
CA GLU A 60 -8.55 -9.05 -18.38
C GLU A 60 -8.76 -9.94 -17.14
N PRO A 61 -9.90 -10.63 -16.97
CA PRO A 61 -10.15 -11.50 -15.81
C PRO A 61 -9.09 -12.61 -15.63
N GLN A 62 -8.58 -13.17 -16.73
CA GLN A 62 -7.52 -14.19 -16.74
C GLN A 62 -6.10 -13.60 -16.62
N GLY A 63 -5.96 -12.28 -16.67
CA GLY A 63 -4.69 -11.58 -16.78
C GLY A 63 -4.29 -11.30 -18.23
N SER A 64 -3.70 -10.13 -18.46
CA SER A 64 -3.17 -9.73 -19.75
C SER A 64 -1.98 -10.60 -20.20
N ALA A 65 -1.60 -10.46 -21.47
CA ALA A 65 -0.26 -10.85 -21.90
C ALA A 65 0.80 -10.03 -21.13
N PRO A 66 2.04 -10.54 -20.96
CA PRO A 66 3.12 -9.76 -20.36
C PRO A 66 3.38 -8.48 -21.14
N VAL A 67 3.38 -7.35 -20.45
CA VAL A 67 3.70 -6.02 -20.99
C VAL A 67 5.03 -5.58 -20.41
N PRO A 68 6.02 -5.19 -21.23
CA PRO A 68 7.28 -4.65 -20.73
C PRO A 68 7.06 -3.35 -19.94
N THR A 69 7.70 -3.23 -18.76
CA THR A 69 7.74 -2.02 -17.93
C THR A 69 9.17 -1.76 -17.45
N ALA A 70 9.41 -0.62 -16.80
CA ALA A 70 10.66 -0.31 -16.12
C ALA A 70 11.04 -1.33 -15.03
N LEU A 71 10.06 -2.06 -14.48
CA LEU A 71 10.24 -3.07 -13.44
C LEU A 71 10.29 -4.51 -13.98
N GLY A 72 10.39 -4.66 -15.31
CA GLY A 72 10.28 -5.95 -15.99
C GLY A 72 8.87 -6.20 -16.54
N PRO A 73 8.60 -7.39 -17.09
CA PRO A 73 7.29 -7.75 -17.61
C PRO A 73 6.23 -7.76 -16.50
N ALA A 74 5.16 -7.00 -16.72
CA ALA A 74 4.00 -6.94 -15.83
C ALA A 74 2.77 -7.54 -16.51
N ARG A 75 1.80 -8.01 -15.71
CA ARG A 75 0.50 -8.47 -16.20
C ARG A 75 -0.60 -7.77 -15.44
N ALA A 76 -1.69 -7.40 -16.10
CA ALA A 76 -2.84 -6.78 -15.44
C ALA A 76 -4.02 -7.75 -15.42
N ARG A 77 -4.60 -7.98 -14.24
CA ARG A 77 -5.79 -8.81 -14.04
C ARG A 77 -6.95 -7.97 -13.55
N ARG A 78 -8.11 -8.09 -14.19
CA ARG A 78 -9.35 -7.47 -13.73
C ARG A 78 -10.02 -8.34 -12.67
N THR A 79 -10.39 -7.73 -11.55
CA THR A 79 -11.14 -8.38 -10.46
C THR A 79 -12.41 -7.58 -10.16
N GLU A 80 -13.29 -8.13 -9.33
CA GLU A 80 -14.50 -7.42 -8.87
C GLU A 80 -14.18 -6.16 -8.05
N LEU A 81 -13.00 -6.11 -7.42
CA LEU A 81 -12.59 -5.02 -6.53
C LEU A 81 -11.55 -4.07 -7.14
N GLY A 82 -11.28 -4.19 -8.44
CA GLY A 82 -10.32 -3.36 -9.16
C GLY A 82 -9.35 -4.16 -10.03
N VAL A 83 -8.38 -3.47 -10.62
CA VAL A 83 -7.33 -4.10 -11.43
C VAL A 83 -6.10 -4.36 -10.59
N ILE A 84 -5.57 -5.58 -10.66
CA ILE A 84 -4.32 -5.97 -10.02
C ILE A 84 -3.24 -6.07 -11.08
N ILE A 85 -2.18 -5.29 -10.93
CA ILE A 85 -0.96 -5.42 -11.72
C ILE A 85 -0.02 -6.35 -10.99
N GLU A 86 0.41 -7.42 -11.65
CA GLU A 86 1.37 -8.39 -11.14
C GLU A 86 2.77 -8.10 -11.70
N LEU A 87 3.72 -7.93 -10.80
CA LEU A 87 5.13 -7.66 -11.07
C LEU A 87 5.93 -8.91 -10.69
N ALA A 88 6.06 -9.87 -11.61
CA ALA A 88 6.63 -11.18 -11.28
C ALA A 88 8.15 -11.14 -10.99
N GLU A 89 8.86 -10.20 -11.63
CA GLU A 89 10.32 -10.15 -11.61
C GLU A 89 10.90 -9.22 -10.52
N VAL A 90 10.06 -8.41 -9.87
CA VAL A 90 10.52 -7.59 -8.73
C VAL A 90 10.71 -8.44 -7.48
N LYS A 91 11.66 -8.04 -6.62
CA LYS A 91 11.96 -8.77 -5.38
C LYS A 91 10.89 -8.57 -4.31
N THR A 92 10.37 -7.34 -4.23
CA THR A 92 9.40 -6.86 -3.23
C THR A 92 8.26 -6.18 -3.97
N ASP A 93 7.09 -6.18 -3.36
CA ASP A 93 5.88 -5.48 -3.83
C ASP A 93 5.45 -5.99 -5.22
N LYS A 94 5.27 -7.31 -5.28
CA LYS A 94 4.97 -8.05 -6.51
C LYS A 94 3.57 -7.81 -7.07
N ALA A 95 2.77 -6.97 -6.43
CA ALA A 95 1.45 -6.64 -6.90
C ALA A 95 1.04 -5.22 -6.52
N LEU A 96 0.37 -4.55 -7.44
CA LEU A 96 -0.26 -3.25 -7.23
C LEU A 96 -1.76 -3.38 -7.48
N LEU A 97 -2.58 -2.78 -6.64
CA LEU A 97 -4.00 -2.58 -6.91
C LEU A 97 -4.21 -1.19 -7.47
N VAL A 98 -4.89 -1.10 -8.59
CA VAL A 98 -5.29 0.14 -9.23
C VAL A 98 -6.68 0.54 -8.73
N ASP A 99 -6.76 1.75 -8.18
CA ASP A 99 -7.97 2.41 -7.72
C ASP A 99 -8.21 3.66 -8.58
N ARG A 100 -9.47 3.90 -8.94
CA ARG A 100 -9.88 5.06 -9.72
C ARG A 100 -10.82 5.88 -8.85
N ASP A 101 -10.42 7.12 -8.57
CA ASP A 101 -11.29 8.04 -7.86
C ASP A 101 -12.48 8.50 -8.75
N ALA A 102 -13.44 9.20 -8.15
CA ALA A 102 -14.62 9.69 -8.87
C ALA A 102 -14.30 10.71 -9.98
N CYS A 103 -13.10 11.29 -9.98
CA CYS A 103 -12.61 12.23 -10.99
C CYS A 103 -11.82 11.50 -12.10
N GLY A 104 -11.60 10.20 -11.96
CA GLY A 104 -10.82 9.39 -12.89
C GLY A 104 -9.32 9.41 -12.65
N HIS A 105 -8.84 10.03 -11.56
CA HIS A 105 -7.43 9.91 -11.19
C HIS A 105 -7.12 8.49 -10.74
N LEU A 106 -5.95 8.02 -11.16
CA LEU A 106 -5.43 6.72 -10.77
C LEU A 106 -4.66 6.85 -9.46
N LYS A 107 -4.93 5.91 -8.57
CA LYS A 107 -4.16 5.67 -7.37
C LYS A 107 -3.71 4.22 -7.38
N THR A 108 -2.46 3.99 -7.03
CA THR A 108 -1.92 2.64 -6.81
C THR A 108 -1.84 2.33 -5.33
N TRP A 109 -2.20 1.10 -4.96
CA TRP A 109 -1.96 0.53 -3.65
C TRP A 109 -1.00 -0.64 -3.76
N HIS A 110 -0.11 -0.77 -2.79
CA HIS A 110 1.05 -1.65 -2.81
C HIS A 110 0.80 -2.89 -1.96
N ALA A 111 1.17 -4.08 -2.44
CA ALA A 111 1.03 -5.33 -1.69
C ALA A 111 2.04 -5.44 -0.54
N GLU A 112 3.13 -4.68 -0.59
CA GLU A 112 4.08 -4.55 0.51
C GLU A 112 4.23 -3.08 0.91
N GLY A 113 4.34 -2.82 2.21
CA GLY A 113 4.52 -1.46 2.73
C GLY A 113 4.91 -1.44 4.20
N GLY A 114 5.17 -0.23 4.70
CA GLY A 114 5.85 -0.03 5.99
C GLY A 114 4.96 -0.15 7.24
N VAL A 115 3.64 -0.33 7.09
CA VAL A 115 2.72 -0.34 8.24
C VAL A 115 2.22 -1.76 8.54
N PRO A 116 2.87 -2.50 9.44
CA PRO A 116 2.42 -3.83 9.80
C PRO A 116 1.11 -3.76 10.60
N LEU A 117 0.20 -4.69 10.28
CA LEU A 117 -0.98 -5.04 11.08
C LEU A 117 -0.93 -6.54 11.39
N THR A 118 -1.32 -6.91 12.61
CA THR A 118 -1.60 -8.31 12.93
C THR A 118 -2.94 -8.73 12.33
N GLU A 119 -3.17 -10.03 12.21
CA GLU A 119 -4.46 -10.58 11.74
C GLU A 119 -5.63 -10.18 12.66
N GLU A 120 -5.40 -10.16 13.98
CA GLU A 120 -6.37 -9.69 14.97
C GLU A 120 -6.72 -8.21 14.76
N GLN A 121 -5.71 -7.34 14.60
CA GLN A 121 -5.94 -5.92 14.32
C GLN A 121 -6.69 -5.71 13.00
N ALA A 122 -6.35 -6.47 11.96
CA ALA A 122 -7.06 -6.43 10.69
C ALA A 122 -8.52 -6.86 10.84
N THR A 123 -8.78 -7.91 11.62
CA THR A 123 -10.13 -8.40 11.91
C THR A 123 -10.95 -7.35 12.64
N ASP A 124 -10.42 -6.75 13.70
CA ASP A 124 -11.12 -5.70 14.47
C ASP A 124 -11.46 -4.50 13.59
N LEU A 125 -10.52 -4.09 12.73
CA LEU A 125 -10.74 -2.99 11.79
C LEU A 125 -11.84 -3.33 10.78
N VAL A 126 -11.88 -4.57 10.29
CA VAL A 126 -12.92 -5.05 9.37
C VAL A 126 -14.29 -5.04 10.03
N LEU A 127 -14.39 -5.56 11.26
CA LEU A 127 -15.64 -5.61 12.01
C LEU A 127 -16.15 -4.22 12.43
N ALA A 128 -15.24 -3.26 12.66
CA ALA A 128 -15.60 -1.90 13.03
C ALA A 128 -15.97 -1.00 11.83
N ALA A 129 -15.75 -1.45 10.59
CA ALA A 129 -15.86 -0.59 9.42
C ALA A 129 -17.33 -0.20 9.12
N LEU A 130 -17.56 1.10 8.89
CA LEU A 130 -18.85 1.65 8.48
C LEU A 130 -18.65 2.64 7.31
N PRO A 131 -19.67 2.91 6.46
CA PRO A 131 -19.54 3.86 5.34
C PRO A 131 -19.12 5.27 5.75
N GLY A 132 -19.58 5.76 6.92
CA GLY A 132 -19.17 7.06 7.50
C GLY A 132 -17.92 7.00 8.39
N GLY A 133 -17.30 5.82 8.46
CA GLY A 133 -16.19 5.50 9.34
C GLY A 133 -16.63 5.01 10.71
N GLY A 134 -16.00 3.92 11.15
CA GLY A 134 -16.23 3.27 12.43
C GLY A 134 -15.79 4.06 13.67
N PRO A 135 -15.88 3.44 14.85
CA PRO A 135 -15.26 3.95 16.06
C PRO A 135 -13.74 4.05 15.89
N ARG A 136 -13.12 4.93 16.68
CA ARG A 136 -11.66 4.99 16.80
C ARG A 136 -11.18 3.77 17.59
N LEU A 137 -10.31 2.97 16.99
CA LEU A 137 -9.62 1.86 17.64
C LEU A 137 -8.22 2.29 18.09
N VAL A 138 -7.72 1.62 19.13
CA VAL A 138 -6.32 1.70 19.58
C VAL A 138 -5.62 0.49 18.97
N LEU A 139 -4.64 0.69 18.10
CA LEU A 139 -3.86 -0.43 17.56
C LEU A 139 -2.76 -0.84 18.53
N ASP A 140 -2.10 0.14 19.13
CA ASP A 140 -1.06 -0.02 20.15
C ASP A 140 -0.88 1.28 20.96
N ALA A 141 0.18 1.35 21.77
CA ALA A 141 0.48 2.49 22.63
C ALA A 141 0.66 3.82 21.86
N GLU A 142 1.02 3.78 20.58
CA GLU A 142 1.34 4.97 19.79
C GLU A 142 0.37 5.21 18.64
N ARG A 143 -0.39 4.21 18.20
CA ARG A 143 -1.18 4.28 16.97
C ARG A 143 -2.67 4.05 17.24
N HIS A 144 -3.47 4.91 16.64
CA HIS A 144 -4.91 4.74 16.52
C HIS A 144 -5.30 4.52 15.08
N ALA A 145 -6.47 3.94 14.90
CA ALA A 145 -7.03 3.71 13.58
C ALA A 145 -8.53 3.96 13.53
N LYS A 146 -9.01 4.20 12.31
CA LYS A 146 -10.43 4.25 11.98
C LYS A 146 -10.62 3.66 10.59
N SER A 147 -11.56 2.72 10.49
CA SER A 147 -11.87 1.99 9.26
C SER A 147 -13.15 2.51 8.62
N TYR A 148 -13.17 2.52 7.29
CA TYR A 148 -14.24 3.02 6.43
C TYR A 148 -14.58 1.95 5.41
N LEU A 149 -15.85 1.61 5.28
CA LEU A 149 -16.31 0.70 4.23
C LEU A 149 -16.39 1.46 2.89
N THR A 150 -15.68 0.98 1.87
CA THR A 150 -15.64 1.56 0.53
C THR A 150 -16.02 0.53 -0.54
N ALA A 151 -16.12 0.96 -1.80
CA ALA A 151 -16.48 0.08 -2.91
C ALA A 151 -15.42 -0.99 -3.21
N ILE A 152 -14.14 -0.71 -2.93
CA ILE A 152 -13.03 -1.60 -3.25
C ILE A 152 -12.46 -2.34 -2.03
N GLY A 153 -13.05 -2.14 -0.85
CA GLY A 153 -12.62 -2.78 0.40
C GLY A 153 -12.83 -1.90 1.62
N ILE A 154 -12.00 -2.09 2.64
CA ILE A 154 -12.04 -1.33 3.89
C ILE A 154 -10.81 -0.43 3.93
N MET A 155 -11.02 0.87 3.78
CA MET A 155 -9.95 1.86 3.91
C MET A 155 -9.71 2.13 5.39
N VAL A 156 -8.45 2.14 5.80
CA VAL A 156 -8.05 2.37 7.19
C VAL A 156 -7.12 3.57 7.24
N ALA A 157 -7.50 4.58 8.01
CA ALA A 157 -6.61 5.67 8.38
C ALA A 157 -5.94 5.31 9.71
N ILE A 158 -4.61 5.39 9.78
CA ILE A 158 -3.79 5.14 10.96
C ILE A 158 -3.04 6.42 11.30
N TRP A 159 -3.02 6.82 12.57
CA TRP A 159 -2.34 8.03 13.01
C TRP A 159 -1.80 7.90 14.43
N LYS A 160 -0.77 8.70 14.74
CA LYS A 160 -0.36 8.92 16.13
C LYS A 160 -1.23 9.99 16.80
N PRO A 161 -1.80 9.74 17.98
CA PRO A 161 -2.65 10.72 18.65
C PRO A 161 -1.79 11.89 19.12
N ARG A 162 -2.29 13.12 18.97
CA ARG A 162 -1.62 14.28 19.54
C ARG A 162 -1.66 14.21 21.07
N PRO A 163 -0.57 14.55 21.78
CA PRO A 163 -0.62 14.69 23.23
C PRO A 163 -1.67 15.74 23.61
N ALA A 164 -2.43 15.48 24.67
CA ALA A 164 -3.42 16.43 25.16
C ALA A 164 -2.71 17.77 25.47
N ARG A 165 -3.21 18.87 24.90
CA ARG A 165 -2.78 20.21 25.32
C ARG A 165 -3.18 20.36 26.79
N LYS A 166 -2.18 20.51 27.66
CA LYS A 166 -2.37 20.91 29.06
C LYS A 166 -2.81 22.36 29.13
#